data_AF-A0AAD4HUV5-F1
#
_entry.id   AF-A0AAD4HUV5-F1
#
_cell.length_a   1.000
_cell.length_b   1.000
_cell.length_c   1.000
_cell.angle_alpha   90.00
_cell.angle_beta   90.00
_cell.angle_gamma   90.00
#
_symmetry.space_group_name_H-M   'P 1'
#
loop_
_entity.id
_entity.type
_entity.pdbx_description
1 polymer ?
#
loop_
_entity_poly.entity_id
_entity_poly.type
_entity_poly.pdbx_seq_one_letter_code
_entity_poly.pdbx_strand_id
1 'polypeptide(L)'
;MARLTTLLGFMAQGLTLVAATPPLMNLESRATVPGQWESLGGVLTSPPSVVSWGNNRLDVFGLGTDSAAWHRWWDGSAWGGWESLGGVLQTAPIPVSWASNRIDLFAQGGDSSLVHRWWDGSAWGGWESLGGTIKGSPSAVSWGSGRLDIFAIGTDSAVWHLWYERQWGSWESLGGVAQNAPAVVSWAPNRLDLFAPTAVSWGKGRLDIFALGTDHALWHLWYDGKWGSWESLGGTLTSAPVAVSDQANRLDIYATGTDGALWHIGYDGRRWNAWESTKGNTPTLPAVASWGPGRIDVFVAGTDRALWHNWLTSDSNVYLRRTRPTWQAALQDFSTQWFLVPQGTGIIAVILHRLDYQFHGLQIISYIFWITTIVLLLVMVILYALRCVLFPKHVADCLRNKPGEMDGLASISISFTSILQMAAMVLVPSWHGRWGTAIYGLWWANVAMAVLANLGIPFATTHLHPPGVAGLSPAARLPLIAALTAAAGGGTVCTSAGLGSDLQTPAVAVGYLLLGMGFGLAAILDALFLARLFDRGRRGAPWWWPRPTCSRT
;
A
#
# COMPACT_ATOMS: atom_id res chain seq x y z
N MET A 1 9.01 9.34 -41.35
CA MET A 1 9.21 8.28 -40.33
C MET A 1 9.65 8.83 -38.96
N ALA A 2 10.69 9.67 -38.86
CA ALA A 2 11.20 10.14 -37.56
C ALA A 2 10.21 10.91 -36.67
N ARG A 3 9.25 11.68 -37.23
CA ARG A 3 8.21 12.39 -36.45
C ARG A 3 7.09 11.47 -35.94
N LEU A 4 6.88 10.31 -36.57
CA LEU A 4 5.86 9.33 -36.18
C LEU A 4 6.34 8.51 -34.96
N THR A 5 7.63 8.18 -34.90
CA THR A 5 8.27 7.50 -33.78
C THR A 5 8.37 8.37 -32.52
N THR A 6 8.52 9.70 -32.65
CA THR A 6 8.52 10.60 -31.49
C THR A 6 7.11 10.79 -30.89
N LEU A 7 6.07 10.82 -31.73
CA LEU A 7 4.67 10.93 -31.29
C LEU A 7 4.15 9.61 -30.68
N LEU A 8 4.51 8.47 -31.27
CA LEU A 8 4.25 7.14 -30.69
C LEU A 8 5.07 6.91 -29.41
N GLY A 9 6.28 7.48 -29.32
CA GLY A 9 7.12 7.44 -28.12
C GLY A 9 6.54 8.23 -26.94
N PHE A 10 5.94 9.39 -27.19
CA PHE A 10 5.24 10.17 -26.15
C PHE A 10 3.89 9.55 -25.75
N MET A 11 3.18 8.88 -26.68
CA MET A 11 1.92 8.19 -26.37
C MET A 11 2.11 6.84 -25.68
N ALA A 12 3.19 6.11 -25.95
CA ALA A 12 3.52 4.86 -25.24
C ALA A 12 3.95 5.09 -23.78
N GLN A 13 4.53 6.26 -23.46
CA GLN A 13 4.86 6.65 -22.08
C GLN A 13 3.63 7.05 -21.26
N GLY A 14 2.51 7.42 -21.89
CA GLY A 14 1.24 7.70 -21.23
C GLY A 14 0.38 6.46 -20.95
N LEU A 15 0.60 5.37 -21.68
CA LEU A 15 -0.20 4.14 -21.60
C LEU A 15 0.36 3.08 -20.62
N THR A 16 1.54 3.34 -20.04
CA THR A 16 2.22 2.45 -19.08
C THR A 16 2.16 2.95 -17.63
N LEU A 17 1.55 4.11 -17.37
CA LEU A 17 1.21 4.56 -16.03
C LEU A 17 -0.32 4.54 -15.85
N VAL A 18 -0.78 4.05 -14.69
CA VAL A 18 -2.19 3.95 -14.27
C VAL A 18 -2.89 2.65 -14.67
N ALA A 19 -2.30 1.52 -14.27
CA ALA A 19 -3.10 0.47 -13.66
C ALA A 19 -3.28 0.84 -12.17
N ALA A 20 -4.16 1.81 -11.88
CA ALA A 20 -4.55 2.12 -10.50
C ALA A 20 -5.58 1.08 -10.05
N THR A 21 -5.07 0.00 -9.45
CA THR A 21 -5.84 -0.84 -8.55
C THR A 21 -6.30 0.00 -7.35
N PRO A 22 -7.47 -0.31 -6.74
CA PRO A 22 -7.96 0.41 -5.56
C PRO A 22 -6.93 0.38 -4.43
N PRO A 23 -6.98 1.31 -3.44
CA PRO A 23 -6.05 1.31 -2.33
C PRO A 23 -6.40 0.13 -1.41
N LEU A 24 -5.81 -1.02 -1.72
CA LEU A 24 -5.83 -2.23 -0.95
C LEU A 24 -4.37 -2.65 -0.83
N MET A 25 -3.77 -2.29 0.30
CA MET A 25 -2.48 -2.72 0.83
C MET A 25 -1.46 -3.20 -0.21
N ASN A 26 -1.10 -2.35 -1.19
CA ASN A 26 0.01 -2.68 -2.09
C ASN A 26 1.33 -2.50 -1.32
N LEU A 27 2.20 -3.52 -1.34
CA LEU A 27 3.62 -3.40 -0.97
C LEU A 27 4.35 -2.55 -2.02
N GLU A 28 3.98 -1.27 -2.13
CA GLU A 28 4.36 -0.41 -3.27
C GLU A 28 5.54 0.53 -2.97
N SER A 29 5.93 0.68 -1.70
CA SER A 29 7.08 1.50 -1.35
C SER A 29 8.27 0.62 -1.00
N ARG A 30 9.33 0.69 -1.82
CA ARG A 30 10.70 0.45 -1.34
C ARG A 30 10.84 1.26 -0.07
N ALA A 31 11.15 0.60 1.05
CA ALA A 31 11.31 1.26 2.32
C ALA A 31 12.31 2.43 2.16
N THR A 32 11.81 3.67 2.12
CA THR A 32 12.62 4.81 2.53
C THR A 32 12.65 4.74 4.05
N VAL A 33 13.44 3.78 4.56
CA VAL A 33 13.81 3.74 5.97
C VAL A 33 14.41 5.12 6.27
N PRO A 34 13.97 5.84 7.31
CA PRO A 34 14.70 7.01 7.77
C PRO A 34 16.07 6.51 8.27
N GLY A 35 17.09 6.55 7.40
CA GLY A 35 18.45 6.07 7.68
C GLY A 35 18.99 5.13 6.59
N GLN A 36 20.26 5.28 6.22
CA GLN A 36 20.96 4.26 5.42
C GLN A 36 21.26 3.04 6.29
N TRP A 37 21.34 1.85 5.69
CA TRP A 37 21.78 0.64 6.39
C TRP A 37 23.15 0.87 7.04
N GLU A 38 23.22 0.67 8.35
CA GLU A 38 24.47 0.70 9.13
C GLU A 38 24.90 -0.73 9.45
N SER A 39 26.17 -1.04 9.19
CA SER A 39 26.74 -2.30 9.62
C SER A 39 27.12 -2.23 11.09
N LEU A 40 26.51 -3.09 11.91
CA LEU A 40 26.91 -3.28 13.30
C LEU A 40 28.13 -4.20 13.45
N GLY A 41 28.83 -4.54 12.36
CA GLY A 41 29.94 -5.51 12.38
C GLY A 41 29.57 -6.86 12.99
N GLY A 42 30.58 -7.70 13.25
CA GLY A 42 30.38 -9.08 13.72
C GLY A 42 29.87 -10.01 12.62
N VAL A 43 29.92 -11.32 12.90
CA VAL A 43 29.41 -12.36 12.01
C VAL A 43 28.48 -13.25 12.82
N LEU A 44 27.17 -13.14 12.53
CA LEU A 44 26.15 -13.98 13.15
C LEU A 44 25.77 -15.14 12.23
N THR A 45 25.52 -16.31 12.81
CA THR A 45 25.09 -17.54 12.13
C THR A 45 23.60 -17.83 12.30
N SER A 46 22.91 -17.04 13.13
CA SER A 46 21.46 -17.09 13.32
C SER A 46 20.79 -15.77 12.93
N PRO A 47 19.46 -15.75 12.71
CA PRO A 47 18.71 -14.51 12.71
C PRO A 47 18.99 -13.74 14.02
N PRO A 48 19.24 -12.42 13.96
CA PRO A 48 19.38 -11.62 15.16
C PRO A 48 18.02 -11.45 15.85
N SER A 49 18.03 -11.49 17.17
CA SER A 49 16.92 -11.10 18.03
C SER A 49 17.30 -9.83 18.78
N VAL A 50 16.34 -9.08 19.28
CA VAL A 50 16.62 -7.89 20.07
C VAL A 50 15.52 -7.70 21.09
N VAL A 51 15.76 -6.90 22.12
CA VAL A 51 14.79 -6.56 23.17
C VAL A 51 15.00 -5.11 23.61
N SER A 52 13.96 -4.50 24.16
CA SER A 52 14.06 -3.20 24.83
C SER A 52 13.50 -3.30 26.24
N TRP A 53 14.34 -3.09 27.26
CA TRP A 53 13.89 -3.04 28.66
C TRP A 53 13.65 -1.61 29.17
N GLY A 54 13.96 -0.60 28.36
CA GLY A 54 13.89 0.80 28.75
C GLY A 54 13.88 1.75 27.55
N ASN A 55 13.45 2.99 27.78
CA ASN A 55 13.40 4.00 26.72
C ASN A 55 14.81 4.25 26.14
N ASN A 56 14.91 4.31 24.81
CA ASN A 56 16.18 4.52 24.10
C ASN A 56 17.27 3.48 24.42
N ARG A 57 16.87 2.23 24.70
CA ARG A 57 17.76 1.10 24.94
C ARG A 57 17.34 -0.09 24.08
N LEU A 58 18.30 -0.64 23.36
CA LEU A 58 18.14 -1.87 22.56
C LEU A 58 19.29 -2.82 22.88
N ASP A 59 18.99 -4.10 23.01
CA ASP A 59 19.97 -5.16 23.25
C ASP A 59 19.76 -6.24 22.18
N VAL A 60 20.75 -6.42 21.30
CA VAL A 60 20.73 -7.33 20.13
C VAL A 60 21.52 -8.58 20.46
N PHE A 61 20.95 -9.74 20.12
CA PHE A 61 21.53 -11.05 20.34
C PHE A 61 21.57 -11.88 19.06
N GLY A 62 22.50 -12.82 19.00
CA GLY A 62 22.56 -13.81 17.92
C GLY A 62 23.63 -14.86 18.19
N LEU A 63 23.67 -15.91 17.37
CA LEU A 63 24.74 -16.90 17.45
C LEU A 63 25.96 -16.45 16.68
N GLY A 64 27.14 -16.61 17.28
CA GLY A 64 28.41 -16.42 16.59
C GLY A 64 28.79 -17.63 15.74
N THR A 65 29.94 -17.57 15.08
CA THR A 65 30.52 -18.71 14.35
C THR A 65 30.95 -19.86 15.27
N ASP A 66 31.04 -19.59 16.58
CA ASP A 66 31.36 -20.52 17.66
C ASP A 66 30.11 -21.15 18.29
N SER A 67 28.92 -20.89 17.77
CA SER A 67 27.62 -21.30 18.35
C SER A 67 27.37 -20.76 19.77
N ALA A 68 28.14 -19.76 20.21
CA ALA A 68 27.89 -19.03 21.44
C ALA A 68 26.86 -17.92 21.22
N ALA A 69 26.18 -17.52 22.29
CA ALA A 69 25.37 -16.30 22.26
C ALA A 69 26.28 -15.07 22.27
N TRP A 70 26.06 -14.16 21.35
CA TRP A 70 26.71 -12.86 21.27
C TRP A 70 25.70 -11.75 21.52
N HIS A 71 26.14 -10.69 22.18
CA HIS A 71 25.32 -9.56 22.60
C HIS A 71 25.97 -8.24 22.18
N ARG A 72 25.14 -7.29 21.72
CA ARG A 72 25.53 -5.91 21.43
C ARG A 72 24.37 -4.98 21.77
N TRP A 73 24.66 -3.83 22.36
CA TRP A 73 23.60 -2.94 22.85
C TRP A 73 23.75 -1.50 22.37
N TRP A 74 22.64 -0.77 22.37
CA TRP A 74 22.56 0.68 22.21
C TRP A 74 22.38 1.34 23.57
N ASP A 75 23.29 2.22 23.99
CA ASP A 75 23.24 2.87 25.31
C ASP A 75 22.42 4.18 25.34
N GLY A 76 21.82 4.56 24.22
CA GLY A 76 21.12 5.82 24.06
C GLY A 76 21.91 6.87 23.27
N SER A 77 23.21 6.65 23.08
CA SER A 77 24.13 7.55 22.38
C SER A 77 25.05 6.85 21.37
N ALA A 78 25.44 5.60 21.65
CA ALA A 78 26.31 4.80 20.82
C ALA A 78 25.99 3.30 20.95
N TRP A 79 26.43 2.54 19.96
CA TRP A 79 26.46 1.08 20.04
C TRP A 79 27.69 0.60 20.81
N GLY A 80 27.49 -0.27 21.79
CA GLY A 80 28.56 -1.04 22.43
C GLY A 80 29.24 -2.01 21.47
N GLY A 81 30.33 -2.62 21.92
CA GLY A 81 31.00 -3.71 21.20
C GLY A 81 30.20 -5.02 21.28
N TRP A 82 30.50 -5.95 20.39
CA TRP A 82 30.02 -7.33 20.52
C TRP A 82 30.72 -8.01 21.71
N GLU A 83 29.95 -8.55 22.64
CA GLU A 83 30.43 -9.38 23.76
C GLU A 83 29.90 -10.81 23.64
N SER A 84 30.73 -11.79 23.97
CA SER A 84 30.30 -13.19 24.03
C SER A 84 29.68 -13.48 25.40
N LEU A 85 28.49 -14.03 25.40
CA LEU A 85 27.80 -14.57 26.58
C LEU A 85 28.07 -16.06 26.77
N GLY A 86 28.92 -16.65 25.92
CA GLY A 86 29.26 -18.08 25.93
C GLY A 86 28.07 -18.99 25.63
N GLY A 87 28.18 -20.24 26.07
CA GLY A 87 27.19 -21.29 25.79
C GLY A 87 27.45 -22.00 24.45
N VAL A 88 26.79 -23.14 24.25
CA VAL A 88 26.74 -23.85 22.97
C VAL A 88 25.26 -24.07 22.66
N LEU A 89 24.71 -23.20 21.81
CA LEU A 89 23.28 -23.14 21.51
C LEU A 89 23.00 -23.69 20.12
N GLN A 90 21.85 -24.36 19.98
CA GLN A 90 21.37 -24.90 18.70
C GLN A 90 20.41 -23.93 17.99
N THR A 91 19.86 -22.95 18.71
CA THR A 91 18.90 -21.97 18.18
C THR A 91 19.32 -20.55 18.55
N ALA A 92 18.79 -19.57 17.82
CA ALA A 92 18.95 -18.16 18.17
C ALA A 92 18.49 -17.92 19.62
N PRO A 93 19.22 -17.12 20.42
CA PRO A 93 18.74 -16.70 21.73
C PRO A 93 17.50 -15.82 21.60
N ILE A 94 16.48 -16.10 22.42
CA ILE A 94 15.20 -15.37 22.47
C ILE A 94 15.21 -14.49 23.72
N PRO A 95 15.40 -13.17 23.58
CA PRO A 95 15.41 -12.25 24.70
C PRO A 95 13.98 -11.81 25.07
N VAL A 96 13.72 -11.67 26.36
CA VAL A 96 12.48 -11.13 26.90
C VAL A 96 12.78 -10.28 28.14
N SER A 97 12.01 -9.22 28.35
CA SER A 97 12.16 -8.32 29.50
C SER A 97 10.87 -8.22 30.30
N TRP A 98 10.89 -8.65 31.56
CA TRP A 98 9.76 -8.49 32.47
C TRP A 98 9.86 -7.25 33.38
N ALA A 99 11.03 -6.63 33.48
CA ALA A 99 11.26 -5.40 34.26
C ALA A 99 12.35 -4.54 33.63
N SER A 100 12.36 -3.26 34.01
CA SER A 100 13.45 -2.36 33.63
C SER A 100 14.78 -2.88 34.13
N ASN A 101 15.80 -2.82 33.27
CA ASN A 101 17.15 -3.31 33.53
C ASN A 101 17.20 -4.82 33.81
N ARG A 102 16.29 -5.59 33.21
CA ARG A 102 16.23 -7.05 33.30
C ARG A 102 15.97 -7.64 31.92
N ILE A 103 16.80 -8.61 31.54
CA ILE A 103 16.68 -9.39 30.31
C ILE A 103 16.83 -10.86 30.69
N ASP A 104 16.01 -11.72 30.13
CA ASP A 104 16.12 -13.17 30.25
C ASP A 104 16.21 -13.74 28.82
N LEU A 105 17.18 -14.64 28.60
CA LEU A 105 17.50 -15.25 27.31
C LEU A 105 17.12 -16.72 27.35
N PHE A 106 16.42 -17.18 26.32
CA PHE A 106 16.02 -18.58 26.15
C PHE A 106 16.53 -19.15 24.85
N ALA A 107 17.05 -20.37 24.87
CA ALA A 107 17.49 -21.06 23.66
C ALA A 107 17.42 -22.57 23.85
N GLN A 108 17.55 -23.32 22.76
CA GLN A 108 17.83 -24.73 22.81
C GLN A 108 19.34 -24.95 23.04
N GLY A 109 19.68 -25.67 24.11
CA GLY A 109 21.06 -26.09 24.40
C GLY A 109 21.53 -27.25 23.53
N GLY A 110 22.83 -27.57 23.59
CA GLY A 110 23.42 -28.69 22.85
C GLY A 110 22.84 -30.08 23.19
N ASP A 111 22.21 -30.22 24.34
CA ASP A 111 21.50 -31.43 24.80
C ASP A 111 20.00 -31.43 24.45
N SER A 112 19.56 -30.49 23.61
CA SER A 112 18.15 -30.23 23.28
C SER A 112 17.27 -29.79 24.46
N SER A 113 17.86 -29.43 25.61
CA SER A 113 17.14 -28.81 26.72
C SER A 113 16.86 -27.33 26.49
N LEU A 114 15.86 -26.78 27.19
CA LEU A 114 15.69 -25.34 27.27
C LEU A 114 16.78 -24.78 28.19
N VAL A 115 17.62 -23.88 27.69
CA VAL A 115 18.63 -23.19 28.48
C VAL A 115 18.27 -21.73 28.68
N HIS A 116 18.66 -21.20 29.83
CA HIS A 116 18.33 -19.86 30.29
C HIS A 116 19.58 -19.11 30.77
N ARG A 117 19.62 -17.81 30.48
CA ARG A 117 20.62 -16.86 31.01
C ARG A 117 19.96 -15.50 31.21
N TRP A 118 20.33 -14.77 32.26
CA TRP A 118 19.68 -13.50 32.57
C TRP A 118 20.67 -12.38 32.86
N TRP A 119 20.24 -11.14 32.65
CA TRP A 119 20.88 -9.91 33.11
C TRP A 119 20.18 -9.44 34.39
N ASP A 120 20.89 -9.37 35.51
CA ASP A 120 20.30 -8.99 36.81
C ASP A 120 20.26 -7.49 37.09
N GLY A 121 20.71 -6.67 36.13
CA GLY A 121 20.86 -5.23 36.27
C GLY A 121 22.29 -4.77 36.51
N SER A 122 23.20 -5.70 36.79
CA SER A 122 24.62 -5.44 37.06
C SER A 122 25.56 -6.40 36.32
N ALA A 123 25.15 -7.65 36.14
CA ALA A 123 25.93 -8.69 35.48
C ALA A 123 25.03 -9.71 34.78
N TRP A 124 25.63 -10.43 33.83
CA TRP A 124 25.03 -11.62 33.24
C TRP A 124 25.25 -12.82 34.16
N GLY A 125 24.16 -13.51 34.51
CA GLY A 125 24.20 -14.81 35.19
C GLY A 125 24.81 -15.92 34.32
N GLY A 126 25.05 -17.10 34.90
CA GLY A 126 25.50 -18.27 34.14
C GLY A 126 24.39 -18.85 33.25
N TRP A 127 24.78 -19.66 32.26
CA TRP A 127 23.80 -20.50 31.55
C TRP A 127 23.34 -21.63 32.48
N GLU A 128 22.02 -21.78 32.62
CA GLU A 128 21.39 -22.88 33.36
C GLU A 128 20.44 -23.66 32.45
N SER A 129 20.29 -24.96 32.68
CA SER A 129 19.27 -25.77 32.01
C SER A 129 17.98 -25.73 32.83
N LEU A 130 16.87 -25.43 32.15
CA LEU A 130 15.51 -25.52 32.68
C LEU A 130 14.87 -26.88 32.36
N GLY A 131 15.67 -27.84 31.89
CA GLY A 131 15.23 -29.17 31.51
C GLY A 131 14.37 -29.18 30.25
N GLY A 132 13.56 -30.24 30.13
CA GLY A 132 12.76 -30.52 28.94
C GLY A 132 13.60 -31.03 27.77
N THR A 133 12.92 -31.47 26.71
CA THR A 133 13.54 -31.77 25.41
C THR A 133 12.70 -31.10 24.34
N ILE A 134 13.20 -29.95 23.87
CA ILE A 134 12.48 -29.08 22.94
C ILE A 134 12.96 -29.31 21.51
N LYS A 135 12.11 -29.02 20.53
CA LYS A 135 12.41 -29.07 19.09
C LYS A 135 12.40 -27.66 18.52
N GLY A 136 13.58 -27.18 18.12
CA GLY A 136 13.72 -25.85 17.51
C GLY A 136 13.66 -24.72 18.54
N SER A 137 13.44 -23.49 18.05
CA SER A 137 13.46 -22.30 18.90
C SER A 137 12.28 -22.28 19.87
N PRO A 138 12.50 -21.93 21.15
CA PRO A 138 11.42 -21.62 22.07
C PRO A 138 10.78 -20.26 21.74
N SER A 139 9.65 -19.98 22.36
CA SER A 139 8.94 -18.69 22.31
C SER A 139 8.70 -18.22 23.73
N ALA A 140 9.06 -16.98 24.05
CA ALA A 140 9.00 -16.47 25.42
C ALA A 140 8.30 -15.10 25.45
N VAL A 141 7.45 -14.89 26.46
CA VAL A 141 6.71 -13.64 26.66
C VAL A 141 6.63 -13.30 28.14
N SER A 142 6.51 -12.01 28.46
CA SER A 142 6.22 -11.53 29.81
C SER A 142 4.97 -10.68 29.77
N TRP A 143 3.91 -11.09 30.48
CA TRP A 143 2.69 -10.29 30.61
C TRP A 143 2.65 -9.40 31.86
N GLY A 144 3.63 -9.54 32.75
CA GLY A 144 3.70 -8.79 34.00
C GLY A 144 5.08 -8.86 34.63
N SER A 145 5.36 -7.91 35.53
CA SER A 145 6.62 -7.93 36.28
C SER A 145 6.71 -9.19 37.13
N GLY A 146 7.84 -9.90 37.01
CA GLY A 146 8.14 -11.13 37.72
C GLY A 146 7.46 -12.36 37.13
N ARG A 147 6.94 -12.26 35.90
CA ARG A 147 6.29 -13.35 35.18
C ARG A 147 6.90 -13.55 33.80
N LEU A 148 7.32 -14.78 33.53
CA LEU A 148 7.72 -15.25 32.21
C LEU A 148 6.93 -16.49 31.85
N ASP A 149 6.56 -16.60 30.59
CA ASP A 149 5.87 -17.74 30.01
C ASP A 149 6.63 -18.19 28.78
N ILE A 150 7.13 -19.42 28.80
CA ILE A 150 7.96 -20.02 27.77
C ILE A 150 7.19 -21.18 27.16
N PHE A 151 7.16 -21.21 25.84
CA PHE A 151 6.48 -22.21 25.04
C PHE A 151 7.48 -22.86 24.11
N ALA A 152 7.39 -24.18 23.99
CA ALA A 152 8.27 -24.95 23.13
C ALA A 152 7.54 -26.16 22.57
N ILE A 153 8.02 -26.67 21.43
CA ILE A 153 7.51 -27.91 20.87
C ILE A 153 8.28 -29.07 21.49
N GLY A 154 7.57 -30.06 22.04
CA GLY A 154 8.16 -31.29 22.56
C GLY A 154 8.53 -32.28 21.46
N THR A 155 9.18 -33.38 21.83
CA THR A 155 9.48 -34.49 20.90
C THR A 155 8.22 -35.19 20.38
N ASP A 156 7.12 -35.08 21.11
CA ASP A 156 5.77 -35.51 20.76
C ASP A 156 5.04 -34.56 19.79
N SER A 157 5.70 -33.47 19.37
CA SER A 157 5.12 -32.37 18.58
C SER A 157 4.00 -31.58 19.29
N ALA A 158 3.78 -31.83 20.59
CA ALA A 158 2.85 -31.04 21.39
C ALA A 158 3.48 -29.70 21.79
N VAL A 159 2.62 -28.72 22.09
CA VAL A 159 3.07 -27.46 22.69
C VAL A 159 3.20 -27.67 24.19
N TRP A 160 4.39 -27.39 24.72
CA TRP A 160 4.71 -27.45 26.13
C TRP A 160 4.92 -26.05 26.69
N HIS A 161 4.56 -25.87 27.95
CA HIS A 161 4.62 -24.61 28.66
C HIS A 161 5.43 -24.73 29.95
N LEU A 162 6.28 -23.73 30.19
CA LEU A 162 7.02 -23.51 31.42
C LEU A 162 6.88 -22.04 31.80
N TRP A 163 6.69 -21.75 33.08
CA TRP A 163 6.55 -20.37 33.55
C TRP A 163 7.46 -20.07 34.73
N TYR A 164 7.71 -18.78 34.94
CA TYR A 164 8.41 -18.24 36.11
C TYR A 164 7.48 -17.35 36.93
N GLU A 165 7.33 -17.63 38.21
CA GLU A 165 6.68 -16.75 39.19
C GLU A 165 7.44 -16.82 40.52
N ARG A 166 8.47 -16.00 40.68
CA ARG A 166 9.47 -16.06 41.78
C ARG A 166 10.34 -17.31 41.76
N GLN A 167 9.81 -18.42 41.28
CA GLN A 167 10.48 -19.69 41.03
C GLN A 167 9.97 -20.27 39.70
N TRP A 168 10.76 -21.17 39.12
CA TRP A 168 10.36 -21.93 37.94
C TRP A 168 9.23 -22.91 38.29
N GLY A 169 8.22 -22.97 37.41
CA GLY A 169 7.20 -24.00 37.43
C GLY A 169 7.72 -25.35 36.97
N SER A 170 6.79 -26.27 36.66
CA SER A 170 7.09 -27.55 36.01
C SER A 170 6.55 -27.54 34.60
N TRP A 171 7.18 -28.29 33.70
CA TRP A 171 6.71 -28.44 32.33
C TRP A 171 5.29 -29.03 32.31
N GLU A 172 4.37 -28.31 31.66
CA GLU A 172 3.01 -28.78 31.40
C GLU A 172 2.76 -28.91 29.90
N SER A 173 2.05 -29.95 29.49
CA SER A 173 1.65 -30.12 28.09
C SER A 173 0.33 -29.38 27.84
N LEU A 174 0.32 -28.52 26.84
CA LEU A 174 -0.87 -27.85 26.32
C LEU A 174 -1.51 -28.65 25.17
N GLY A 175 -0.95 -29.81 24.84
CA GLY A 175 -1.40 -30.65 23.73
C GLY A 175 -1.20 -29.98 22.36
N GLY A 176 -2.05 -30.36 21.41
CA GLY A 176 -1.93 -29.93 20.01
C GLY A 176 -0.83 -30.66 19.25
N VAL A 177 -0.73 -30.41 17.94
CA VAL A 177 0.38 -30.88 17.10
C VAL A 177 0.86 -29.69 16.27
N ALA A 178 2.00 -29.13 16.64
CA ALA A 178 2.56 -27.93 16.02
C ALA A 178 3.77 -28.27 15.13
N GLN A 179 3.80 -27.70 13.92
CA GLN A 179 4.93 -27.88 13.00
C GLN A 179 6.06 -26.86 13.22
N ASN A 180 5.71 -25.66 13.71
CA ASN A 180 6.62 -24.54 13.91
C ASN A 180 6.49 -23.98 15.32
N ALA A 181 7.54 -23.28 15.77
CA ALA A 181 7.53 -22.59 17.06
C ALA A 181 6.24 -21.73 17.20
N PRO A 182 5.54 -21.81 18.34
CA PRO A 182 4.26 -21.14 18.52
C PRO A 182 4.44 -19.62 18.66
N ALA A 183 3.69 -18.82 17.91
CA ALA A 183 3.61 -17.37 18.14
C ALA A 183 2.76 -17.07 19.37
N VAL A 184 3.31 -16.35 20.34
CA VAL A 184 2.62 -16.07 21.61
C VAL A 184 2.45 -14.57 21.79
N VAL A 185 1.26 -14.13 22.18
CA VAL A 185 0.94 -12.72 22.42
C VAL A 185 0.18 -12.57 23.74
N SER A 186 0.35 -11.43 24.42
CA SER A 186 -0.36 -11.12 25.68
C SER A 186 -1.18 -9.84 25.61
N TRP A 187 -2.39 -9.82 26.17
CA TRP A 187 -3.36 -8.71 26.07
C TRP A 187 -3.37 -7.79 27.31
N ALA A 188 -2.89 -6.54 27.22
CA ALA A 188 -3.35 -5.31 27.94
C ALA A 188 -2.43 -4.10 27.54
N PRO A 189 -2.37 -2.93 28.22
CA PRO A 189 -1.54 -1.74 27.84
C PRO A 189 -0.08 -1.56 28.32
N ASN A 190 0.77 -1.09 27.40
CA ASN A 190 1.86 -0.10 27.52
C ASN A 190 3.33 -0.55 27.44
N ARG A 191 3.72 -1.53 26.61
CA ARG A 191 5.13 -1.77 26.21
C ARG A 191 5.32 -2.40 24.82
N LEU A 192 6.42 -2.04 24.16
CA LEU A 192 6.89 -2.61 22.89
C LEU A 192 7.80 -3.80 23.17
N ASP A 193 7.44 -4.98 22.66
CA ASP A 193 8.40 -6.04 22.35
C ASP A 193 8.16 -6.42 20.88
N LEU A 194 9.05 -5.97 19.99
CA LEU A 194 9.29 -6.66 18.72
C LEU A 194 10.17 -7.87 19.08
N PHE A 195 10.29 -8.97 18.32
CA PHE A 195 11.47 -9.26 17.49
C PHE A 195 11.53 -10.78 17.20
N ALA A 196 11.18 -11.17 15.96
CA ALA A 196 11.30 -12.51 15.34
C ALA A 196 10.50 -13.67 15.98
N PRO A 197 9.98 -14.61 15.14
CA PRO A 197 8.56 -14.91 14.86
C PRO A 197 7.52 -14.88 15.99
N THR A 198 7.87 -14.76 17.27
CA THR A 198 6.95 -15.18 18.34
C THR A 198 7.19 -14.43 19.65
N ALA A 199 6.91 -13.13 19.71
CA ALA A 199 6.18 -12.56 20.86
C ALA A 199 5.98 -11.04 20.79
N VAL A 200 4.80 -10.59 21.23
CA VAL A 200 4.50 -9.19 21.54
C VAL A 200 3.69 -9.16 22.84
N SER A 201 4.08 -8.32 23.80
CA SER A 201 3.38 -8.14 25.08
C SER A 201 2.85 -6.74 25.22
N TRP A 202 1.56 -6.58 25.55
CA TRP A 202 1.05 -5.28 25.98
C TRP A 202 0.42 -5.37 27.40
N GLY A 203 0.04 -6.53 27.98
CA GLY A 203 -0.32 -6.58 29.43
C GLY A 203 -1.03 -7.80 30.03
N LYS A 204 -1.58 -7.64 31.25
CA LYS A 204 -1.73 -8.68 32.29
C LYS A 204 -2.90 -9.66 32.16
N GLY A 205 -2.59 -10.96 32.25
CA GLY A 205 -3.52 -12.01 32.64
C GLY A 205 -4.23 -12.73 31.48
N ARG A 206 -3.85 -12.45 30.23
CA ARG A 206 -4.36 -13.13 29.04
C ARG A 206 -3.22 -13.41 28.06
N LEU A 207 -2.98 -14.69 27.77
CA LEU A 207 -2.02 -15.16 26.77
C LEU A 207 -2.75 -15.85 25.62
N ASP A 208 -2.31 -15.64 24.39
CA ASP A 208 -2.85 -16.28 23.21
C ASP A 208 -1.68 -16.85 22.41
N ILE A 209 -1.81 -18.12 22.04
CA ILE A 209 -0.83 -18.95 21.38
C ILE A 209 -1.38 -19.28 20.01
N PHE A 210 -0.56 -19.04 18.99
CA PHE A 210 -0.84 -19.32 17.59
C PHE A 210 0.18 -20.33 17.08
N ALA A 211 -0.30 -21.44 16.52
CA ALA A 211 0.56 -22.47 15.96
C ALA A 211 0.10 -22.87 14.57
N LEU A 212 1.05 -23.29 13.73
CA LEU A 212 0.73 -23.94 12.46
C LEU A 212 0.45 -25.42 12.71
N GLY A 213 -0.78 -25.85 12.43
CA GLY A 213 -1.20 -27.24 12.54
C GLY A 213 -0.65 -28.10 11.40
N THR A 214 -0.80 -29.43 11.52
CA THR A 214 -0.43 -30.38 10.46
C THR A 214 -1.28 -30.26 9.19
N ASP A 215 -2.44 -29.62 9.32
CA ASP A 215 -3.38 -29.27 8.26
C ASP A 215 -3.03 -27.96 7.54
N HIS A 216 -1.90 -27.34 7.87
CA HIS A 216 -1.52 -26.00 7.41
C HIS A 216 -2.49 -24.89 7.83
N ALA A 217 -3.38 -25.13 8.79
CA ALA A 217 -4.26 -24.10 9.35
C ALA A 217 -3.61 -23.38 10.53
N LEU A 218 -4.07 -22.16 10.79
CA LEU A 218 -3.75 -21.43 12.00
C LEU A 218 -4.58 -21.99 13.16
N TRP A 219 -3.91 -22.45 14.20
CA TRP A 219 -4.53 -22.90 15.44
C TRP A 219 -4.27 -21.90 16.54
N HIS A 220 -5.29 -21.69 17.38
CA HIS A 220 -5.29 -20.71 18.44
C HIS A 220 -5.65 -21.39 19.78
N LEU A 221 -4.87 -21.11 20.82
CA LEU A 221 -5.12 -21.52 22.20
C LEU A 221 -4.91 -20.30 23.10
N TRP A 222 -5.70 -20.16 24.14
CA TRP A 222 -5.59 -18.99 25.02
C TRP A 222 -5.64 -19.34 26.50
N TYR A 223 -5.17 -18.41 27.33
CA TYR A 223 -5.22 -18.47 28.79
C TYR A 223 -6.01 -17.29 29.34
N ASP A 224 -7.06 -17.54 30.13
CA ASP A 224 -7.86 -16.52 30.82
C ASP A 224 -8.10 -16.87 32.31
N GLY A 225 -7.02 -17.25 32.98
CA GLY A 225 -7.06 -17.84 34.33
C GLY A 225 -7.15 -19.37 34.31
N LYS A 226 -7.37 -19.95 33.13
CA LYS A 226 -7.16 -21.35 32.78
C LYS A 226 -6.86 -21.44 31.29
N TRP A 227 -6.22 -22.53 30.87
CA TRP A 227 -6.06 -22.82 29.45
C TRP A 227 -7.41 -23.19 28.82
N GLY A 228 -7.68 -22.60 27.65
CA GLY A 228 -8.82 -22.91 26.80
C GLY A 228 -8.62 -24.24 26.06
N SER A 229 -9.22 -24.36 24.89
CA SER A 229 -9.01 -25.49 23.98
C SER A 229 -8.53 -24.98 22.63
N TRP A 230 -7.73 -25.79 21.94
CA TRP A 230 -7.27 -25.47 20.60
C TRP A 230 -8.47 -25.26 19.66
N GLU A 231 -8.55 -24.08 19.06
CA GLU A 231 -9.51 -23.74 18.02
C GLU A 231 -8.79 -23.48 16.69
N SER A 232 -9.38 -23.92 15.58
CA SER A 232 -8.85 -23.62 14.26
C SER A 232 -9.41 -22.28 13.78
N LEU A 233 -8.53 -21.35 13.41
CA LEU A 233 -8.84 -20.10 12.73
C LEU A 233 -8.80 -20.27 11.19
N GLY A 234 -8.63 -21.50 10.70
CA GLY A 234 -8.55 -21.83 9.29
C GLY A 234 -7.31 -21.26 8.60
N GLY A 235 -7.43 -21.01 7.30
CA GLY A 235 -6.30 -20.59 6.45
C GLY A 235 -5.51 -21.77 5.88
N THR A 236 -4.58 -21.47 4.99
CA THR A 236 -3.64 -22.44 4.42
C THR A 236 -2.27 -21.79 4.30
N LEU A 237 -1.46 -21.97 5.33
CA LEU A 237 -0.24 -21.22 5.58
C LEU A 237 1.00 -22.05 5.27
N THR A 238 2.02 -21.39 4.72
CA THR A 238 3.33 -21.95 4.40
C THR A 238 4.44 -21.46 5.33
N SER A 239 4.17 -20.42 6.13
CA SER A 239 5.09 -19.91 7.15
C SER A 239 4.53 -20.07 8.56
N ALA A 240 5.40 -19.95 9.57
CA ALA A 240 4.96 -19.74 10.95
C ALA A 240 4.12 -18.44 11.02
N PRO A 241 3.07 -18.41 11.86
CA PRO A 241 2.32 -17.19 12.12
C PRO A 241 3.16 -16.21 12.94
N VAL A 242 2.91 -14.92 12.76
CA VAL A 242 3.49 -13.84 13.57
C VAL A 242 2.36 -12.97 14.07
N ALA A 243 2.22 -12.88 15.39
CA ALA A 243 1.16 -12.13 16.05
C ALA A 243 1.69 -10.77 16.54
N VAL A 244 0.87 -9.73 16.42
CA VAL A 244 1.12 -8.40 16.98
C VAL A 244 -0.15 -7.88 17.65
N SER A 245 0.02 -7.00 18.62
CA SER A 245 -1.06 -6.20 19.20
C SER A 245 -0.64 -4.74 19.19
N ASP A 246 -1.51 -3.85 18.74
CA ASP A 246 -1.28 -2.40 18.75
C ASP A 246 -2.10 -1.68 19.85
N GLN A 247 -3.16 -2.32 20.35
CA GLN A 247 -4.10 -1.82 21.34
C GLN A 247 -4.72 -2.99 22.12
N ALA A 248 -5.27 -2.68 23.29
CA ALA A 248 -5.88 -3.67 24.16
C ALA A 248 -7.08 -4.28 23.46
N ASN A 249 -7.22 -5.59 23.56
CA ASN A 249 -8.26 -6.37 22.90
C ASN A 249 -8.18 -6.36 21.37
N ARG A 250 -7.02 -6.05 20.78
CA ARG A 250 -6.82 -6.13 19.34
C ARG A 250 -5.58 -6.96 19.02
N LEU A 251 -5.76 -7.95 18.16
CA LEU A 251 -4.67 -8.78 17.64
C LEU A 251 -4.68 -8.72 16.13
N ASP A 252 -3.50 -8.75 15.53
CA ASP A 252 -3.31 -8.94 14.11
C ASP A 252 -2.27 -10.04 13.91
N ILE A 253 -2.63 -11.08 13.18
CA ILE A 253 -1.77 -12.23 12.90
C ILE A 253 -1.45 -12.20 11.41
N TYR A 254 -0.17 -12.35 11.08
CA TYR A 254 0.34 -12.36 9.73
C TYR A 254 1.04 -13.69 9.43
N ALA A 255 0.85 -14.22 8.23
CA ALA A 255 1.50 -15.43 7.76
C ALA A 255 1.53 -15.48 6.23
N THR A 256 2.47 -16.23 5.65
CA THR A 256 2.55 -16.43 4.20
C THR A 256 1.62 -17.57 3.79
N GLY A 257 0.83 -17.36 2.74
CA GLY A 257 -0.10 -18.34 2.16
C GLY A 257 0.57 -19.26 1.13
N THR A 258 -0.18 -20.22 0.59
CA THR A 258 0.28 -21.12 -0.49
C THR A 258 0.50 -20.41 -1.83
N ASP A 259 -0.11 -19.23 -2.00
CA ASP A 259 0.07 -18.34 -3.15
C ASP A 259 1.33 -17.48 -3.06
N GLY A 260 2.10 -17.61 -1.97
CA GLY A 260 3.27 -16.78 -1.68
C GLY A 260 2.92 -15.37 -1.23
N ALA A 261 1.64 -15.04 -1.07
CA ALA A 261 1.20 -13.75 -0.58
C ALA A 261 1.24 -13.70 0.95
N LEU A 262 1.37 -12.48 1.48
CA LEU A 262 1.20 -12.23 2.90
C LEU A 262 -0.29 -12.15 3.23
N TRP A 263 -0.76 -12.97 4.14
CA TRP A 263 -2.12 -13.00 4.64
C TRP A 263 -2.18 -12.46 6.06
N HIS A 264 -3.29 -11.81 6.41
CA HIS A 264 -3.56 -11.38 7.77
C HIS A 264 -4.95 -11.82 8.25
N ILE A 265 -5.08 -12.03 9.55
CA ILE A 265 -6.34 -12.19 10.26
C ILE A 265 -6.29 -11.35 11.54
N GLY A 266 -7.33 -10.55 11.79
CA GLY A 266 -7.41 -9.68 12.95
C GLY A 266 -8.47 -10.13 13.95
N TYR A 267 -8.28 -9.81 15.23
CA TYR A 267 -9.28 -9.92 16.29
C TYR A 267 -9.71 -8.53 16.75
N ASP A 268 -11.02 -8.24 16.73
CA ASP A 268 -11.57 -6.89 16.97
C ASP A 268 -12.02 -6.62 18.42
N GLY A 269 -11.67 -7.49 19.35
CA GLY A 269 -12.14 -7.44 20.74
C GLY A 269 -13.36 -8.32 21.00
N ARG A 270 -14.05 -8.77 19.95
CA ARG A 270 -15.26 -9.61 20.05
C ARG A 270 -15.19 -10.87 19.19
N ARG A 271 -14.50 -10.82 18.05
CA ARG A 271 -14.44 -11.91 17.10
C ARG A 271 -13.20 -11.84 16.21
N TRP A 272 -12.87 -13.00 15.65
CA TRP A 272 -11.95 -13.14 14.54
C TRP A 272 -12.57 -12.64 13.24
N ASN A 273 -11.80 -11.87 12.48
CA ASN A 273 -12.15 -11.45 11.12
C ASN A 273 -11.86 -12.59 10.11
N ALA A 274 -12.24 -12.38 8.85
CA ALA A 274 -11.86 -13.31 7.79
C ALA A 274 -10.37 -13.12 7.43
N TRP A 275 -9.76 -14.16 6.87
CA TRP A 275 -8.44 -14.06 6.27
C TRP A 275 -8.45 -13.09 5.09
N GLU A 276 -7.48 -12.17 5.06
CA GLU A 276 -7.33 -11.19 4.00
C GLU A 276 -5.91 -11.20 3.44
N SER A 277 -5.79 -11.23 2.11
CA SER A 277 -4.50 -11.19 1.42
C SER A 277 -4.03 -9.75 1.26
N THR A 278 -2.84 -9.49 1.76
CA THR A 278 -2.05 -8.28 1.55
C THR A 278 -1.42 -8.24 0.15
N LYS A 279 -1.57 -9.31 -0.64
CA LYS A 279 -0.90 -9.51 -1.94
C LYS A 279 0.63 -9.44 -1.79
N GLY A 280 1.33 -9.41 -2.93
CA GLY A 280 2.79 -9.49 -3.00
C GLY A 280 3.30 -10.92 -3.03
N ASN A 281 4.58 -11.10 -3.38
CA ASN A 281 5.27 -12.38 -3.30
C ASN A 281 6.35 -12.28 -2.23
N THR A 282 6.11 -12.88 -1.08
CA THR A 282 6.94 -12.80 0.11
C THR A 282 7.49 -14.19 0.44
N PRO A 283 8.66 -14.58 -0.11
CA PRO A 283 9.24 -15.91 0.09
C PRO A 283 9.77 -16.13 1.52
N THR A 284 9.70 -15.11 2.38
CA THR A 284 10.26 -15.13 3.73
C THR A 284 9.18 -14.93 4.79
N LEU A 285 9.50 -15.36 6.01
CA LEU A 285 8.69 -15.10 7.19
C LEU A 285 8.51 -13.58 7.40
N PRO A 286 7.29 -13.07 7.59
CA PRO A 286 7.08 -11.66 7.91
C PRO A 286 7.61 -11.31 9.29
N ALA A 287 8.03 -10.05 9.47
CA ALA A 287 8.32 -9.47 10.79
C ALA A 287 7.36 -8.31 11.02
N VAL A 288 6.72 -8.26 12.20
CA VAL A 288 5.63 -7.31 12.47
C VAL A 288 5.86 -6.61 13.80
N ALA A 289 5.76 -5.28 13.80
CA ALA A 289 5.97 -4.43 14.96
C ALA A 289 4.83 -3.46 15.15
N SER A 290 4.50 -3.14 16.40
CA SER A 290 3.72 -1.94 16.73
C SER A 290 4.56 -1.04 17.61
N TRP A 291 4.64 0.26 17.29
CA TRP A 291 5.38 1.23 18.10
C TRP A 291 4.51 2.33 18.73
N GLY A 292 3.19 2.23 18.57
CA GLY A 292 2.25 3.14 19.18
C GLY A 292 0.80 2.74 18.88
N PRO A 293 -0.17 3.26 19.65
CA PRO A 293 -1.58 2.91 19.47
C PRO A 293 -2.02 3.15 18.03
N GLY A 294 -2.54 2.10 17.40
CA GLY A 294 -3.06 2.20 16.03
C GLY A 294 -2.03 2.05 14.93
N ARG A 295 -0.74 1.85 15.23
CA ARG A 295 0.28 1.65 14.18
C ARG A 295 0.89 0.27 14.22
N ILE A 296 0.80 -0.43 13.08
CA ILE A 296 1.45 -1.72 12.84
C ILE A 296 2.32 -1.58 11.61
N ASP A 297 3.61 -1.87 11.75
CA ASP A 297 4.60 -1.91 10.68
C ASP A 297 4.93 -3.37 10.36
N VAL A 298 4.80 -3.75 9.10
CA VAL A 298 5.08 -5.09 8.59
C VAL A 298 6.27 -5.04 7.65
N PHE A 299 7.22 -5.93 7.86
CA PHE A 299 8.47 -6.06 7.11
C PHE A 299 8.57 -7.44 6.48
N VAL A 300 8.96 -7.50 5.21
CA VAL A 300 9.14 -8.75 4.46
C VAL A 300 10.36 -8.63 3.55
N ALA A 301 11.13 -9.71 3.39
CA ALA A 301 12.15 -9.74 2.35
C ALA A 301 11.52 -10.13 1.02
N GLY A 302 11.70 -9.29 0.00
CA GLY A 302 11.17 -9.49 -1.34
C GLY A 302 12.01 -10.47 -2.16
N THR A 303 11.51 -10.82 -3.34
CA THR A 303 12.26 -11.67 -4.31
C THR A 303 13.56 -11.03 -4.80
N ASP A 304 13.68 -9.71 -4.67
CA ASP A 304 14.88 -8.92 -4.98
C ASP A 304 15.91 -8.90 -3.84
N ARG A 305 15.67 -9.65 -2.75
CA ARG A 305 16.48 -9.66 -1.52
C ARG A 305 16.54 -8.29 -0.81
N ALA A 306 15.64 -7.36 -1.16
CA ALA A 306 15.49 -6.12 -0.43
C ALA A 306 14.48 -6.29 0.72
N LEU A 307 14.62 -5.45 1.75
CA LEU A 307 13.60 -5.33 2.79
C LEU A 307 12.49 -4.39 2.31
N TRP A 308 11.27 -4.92 2.24
CA TRP A 308 10.06 -4.19 1.97
C TRP A 308 9.35 -3.92 3.29
N HIS A 309 8.73 -2.75 3.42
CA HIS A 309 7.87 -2.44 4.56
C HIS A 309 6.52 -1.91 4.11
N ASN A 310 5.51 -2.09 4.94
CA ASN A 310 4.27 -1.34 4.88
C ASN A 310 3.78 -1.06 6.31
N TRP A 311 2.92 -0.06 6.48
CA TRP A 311 2.38 0.27 7.80
C TRP A 311 0.88 0.57 7.75
N LEU A 312 0.17 0.22 8.81
CA LEU A 312 -1.23 0.58 9.06
C LEU A 312 -1.29 1.68 10.11
N THR A 313 -2.25 2.63 10.01
CA THR A 313 -2.54 3.63 11.07
C THR A 313 -4.01 3.58 11.49
N SER A 314 -4.35 3.85 12.75
CA SER A 314 -5.75 3.84 13.25
C SER A 314 -6.63 4.91 12.59
N ASP A 315 -6.05 6.03 12.15
CA ASP A 315 -6.74 7.07 11.39
C ASP A 315 -7.02 6.67 9.93
N SER A 316 -6.35 5.62 9.45
CA SER A 316 -6.94 4.81 8.39
C SER A 316 -8.06 3.98 9.02
N ASN A 317 -9.19 4.64 9.30
CA ASN A 317 -10.52 4.07 9.56
C ASN A 317 -11.03 3.25 8.35
N VAL A 318 -10.15 2.45 7.76
CA VAL A 318 -10.45 1.20 7.14
C VAL A 318 -10.46 0.17 8.27
N TYR A 319 -11.48 0.26 9.13
CA TYR A 319 -12.17 -0.97 9.49
C TYR A 319 -12.45 -1.65 8.16
N LEU A 320 -11.68 -2.70 7.82
CA LEU A 320 -11.82 -3.43 6.57
C LEU A 320 -13.26 -3.94 6.55
N ARG A 321 -14.07 -3.21 5.77
CA ARG A 321 -15.50 -3.37 5.67
C ARG A 321 -15.74 -4.83 5.34
N ARG A 322 -16.61 -5.45 6.15
CA ARG A 322 -17.55 -6.49 5.75
C ARG A 322 -17.63 -6.51 4.23
N THR A 323 -17.08 -7.55 3.60
CA THR A 323 -17.04 -7.72 2.14
C THR A 323 -18.40 -7.30 1.57
N ARG A 324 -18.46 -6.07 1.06
CA ARG A 324 -19.57 -5.69 0.20
C ARG A 324 -19.43 -6.61 -1.01
N PRO A 325 -20.54 -7.14 -1.55
CA PRO A 325 -20.48 -8.02 -2.71
C PRO A 325 -19.56 -7.38 -3.76
N THR A 326 -18.67 -8.19 -4.36
CA THR A 326 -17.52 -7.77 -5.20
C THR A 326 -17.85 -6.66 -6.21
N TRP A 327 -19.07 -6.63 -6.73
CA TRP A 327 -19.55 -5.59 -7.64
C TRP A 327 -19.76 -4.21 -6.98
N GLN A 328 -20.19 -4.13 -5.72
CA GLN A 328 -20.36 -2.87 -4.99
C GLN A 328 -19.01 -2.23 -4.64
N ALA A 329 -18.01 -3.04 -4.31
CA ALA A 329 -16.64 -2.57 -4.09
C ALA A 329 -16.04 -2.04 -5.40
N ALA A 330 -16.15 -2.82 -6.49
CA ALA A 330 -15.68 -2.40 -7.81
C ALA A 330 -16.34 -1.08 -8.29
N LEU A 331 -17.65 -0.91 -8.03
CA LEU A 331 -18.36 0.32 -8.37
C LEU A 331 -17.96 1.50 -7.49
N GLN A 332 -17.72 1.26 -6.20
CA GLN A 332 -17.32 2.31 -5.26
C GLN A 332 -15.92 2.86 -5.58
N ASP A 333 -15.01 1.98 -5.97
CA ASP A 333 -13.61 2.28 -6.29
C ASP A 333 -13.36 2.72 -7.74
N PHE A 334 -14.42 2.82 -8.56
CA PHE A 334 -14.32 3.22 -9.95
C PHE A 334 -13.82 4.67 -10.11
N SER A 335 -12.52 4.85 -10.41
CA SER A 335 -11.86 6.15 -10.60
C SER A 335 -12.31 6.87 -11.88
N THR A 336 -12.47 8.20 -11.84
CA THR A 336 -12.74 9.00 -13.05
C THR A 336 -11.59 8.97 -14.08
N GLN A 337 -10.40 8.51 -13.70
CA GLN A 337 -9.28 8.33 -14.63
C GLN A 337 -9.60 7.29 -15.73
N TRP A 338 -10.55 6.38 -15.50
CA TRP A 338 -10.99 5.42 -16.51
C TRP A 338 -11.60 6.08 -17.76
N PHE A 339 -12.05 7.34 -17.67
CA PHE A 339 -12.50 8.11 -18.85
C PHE A 339 -11.35 8.42 -19.83
N LEU A 340 -10.08 8.29 -19.43
CA LEU A 340 -8.93 8.44 -20.33
C LEU A 340 -8.90 7.35 -21.42
N VAL A 341 -9.49 6.18 -21.16
CA VAL A 341 -9.54 5.07 -22.13
C VAL A 341 -10.40 5.43 -23.36
N PRO A 342 -11.68 5.84 -23.23
CA PRO A 342 -12.45 6.33 -24.38
C PRO A 342 -11.81 7.56 -25.02
N GLN A 343 -11.16 8.44 -24.25
CA GLN A 343 -10.45 9.59 -24.81
C GLN A 343 -9.33 9.16 -25.78
N GLY A 344 -8.50 8.20 -25.38
CA GLY A 344 -7.41 7.67 -26.21
C GLY A 344 -7.91 6.89 -27.43
N THR A 345 -8.94 6.05 -27.26
CA THR A 345 -9.52 5.29 -28.38
C THR A 345 -10.23 6.19 -29.39
N GLY A 346 -10.87 7.28 -28.94
CA GLY A 346 -11.56 8.23 -29.81
C GLY A 346 -10.61 8.99 -30.73
N ILE A 347 -9.48 9.47 -30.21
CA ILE A 347 -8.52 10.21 -31.04
C ILE A 347 -7.84 9.30 -32.07
N ILE A 348 -7.60 8.03 -31.72
CA ILE A 348 -7.09 7.02 -32.66
C ILE A 348 -8.07 6.88 -33.84
N ALA A 349 -9.38 6.80 -33.58
CA ALA A 349 -10.38 6.71 -34.64
C ALA A 349 -10.29 7.89 -35.62
N VAL A 350 -10.20 9.13 -35.11
CA VAL A 350 -10.08 10.36 -35.91
C VAL A 350 -8.81 10.36 -36.75
N ILE A 351 -7.66 10.03 -36.15
CA ILE A 351 -6.36 10.02 -36.84
C ILE A 351 -6.35 8.96 -37.96
N LEU A 352 -6.82 7.75 -37.68
CA LEU A 352 -6.91 6.67 -38.67
C LEU A 352 -7.78 7.06 -39.86
N HIS A 353 -8.85 7.84 -39.63
CA HIS A 353 -9.74 8.30 -40.70
C HIS A 353 -9.11 9.41 -41.57
N ARG A 354 -8.25 10.26 -41.00
CA ARG A 354 -7.66 11.43 -41.68
C ARG A 354 -6.23 11.22 -42.21
N LEU A 355 -5.64 10.05 -42.02
CA LEU A 355 -4.32 9.72 -42.55
C LEU A 355 -4.29 9.86 -44.08
N ASP A 356 -3.21 10.43 -44.64
CA ASP A 356 -3.09 10.64 -46.10
C ASP A 356 -3.02 9.31 -46.89
N TYR A 357 -2.42 8.27 -46.29
CA TYR A 357 -2.31 6.93 -46.88
C TYR A 357 -3.48 6.05 -46.44
N GLN A 358 -4.58 6.10 -47.17
CA GLN A 358 -5.77 5.29 -46.91
C GLN A 358 -5.78 4.00 -47.74
N PHE A 359 -6.20 2.90 -47.10
CA PHE A 359 -6.65 1.69 -47.78
C PHE A 359 -7.93 1.19 -47.11
N HIS A 360 -8.69 0.32 -47.78
CA HIS A 360 -10.03 -0.07 -47.32
C HIS A 360 -10.05 -0.62 -45.88
N GLY A 361 -9.04 -1.42 -45.50
CA GLY A 361 -8.92 -1.94 -44.15
C GLY A 361 -8.70 -0.86 -43.07
N LEU A 362 -8.01 0.23 -43.40
CA LEU A 362 -7.75 1.32 -42.45
C LEU A 362 -9.04 2.06 -42.07
N GLN A 363 -9.94 2.27 -43.03
CA GLN A 363 -11.25 2.88 -42.79
C GLN A 363 -12.13 1.99 -41.89
N ILE A 364 -12.14 0.68 -42.14
CA ILE A 364 -12.87 -0.29 -41.29
C ILE A 364 -12.33 -0.26 -39.87
N ILE A 365 -11.00 -0.27 -39.69
CA ILE A 365 -10.37 -0.19 -38.37
C ILE A 365 -10.77 1.12 -37.66
N SER A 366 -10.75 2.26 -38.36
CA SER A 366 -11.21 3.54 -37.80
C SER A 366 -12.67 3.47 -37.30
N TYR A 367 -13.58 2.83 -38.04
CA TYR A 367 -14.97 2.65 -37.60
C TYR A 367 -15.10 1.75 -36.38
N ILE A 368 -14.31 0.68 -36.29
CA ILE A 368 -14.28 -0.20 -35.11
C ILE A 368 -13.85 0.60 -33.88
N PHE A 369 -12.78 1.40 -33.98
CA PHE A 369 -12.34 2.26 -32.87
C PHE A 369 -13.38 3.32 -32.51
N TRP A 370 -14.07 3.90 -33.49
CA TRP A 370 -15.13 4.87 -33.25
C TRP A 370 -16.32 4.26 -32.48
N ILE A 371 -16.83 3.10 -32.91
CA ILE A 371 -17.93 2.39 -32.21
C ILE A 371 -17.48 1.98 -30.80
N THR A 372 -16.26 1.44 -30.68
CA THR A 372 -15.68 1.05 -29.39
C THR A 372 -15.60 2.24 -28.44
N THR A 373 -15.22 3.42 -28.94
CA THR A 373 -15.18 4.65 -28.14
C THR A 373 -16.56 5.03 -27.60
N ILE A 374 -17.61 4.94 -28.43
CA ILE A 374 -19.00 5.23 -28.02
C ILE A 374 -19.43 4.25 -26.91
N VAL A 375 -19.19 2.96 -27.12
CA VAL A 375 -19.56 1.91 -26.15
C VAL A 375 -18.81 2.10 -24.83
N LEU A 376 -17.50 2.33 -24.87
CA LEU A 376 -16.69 2.56 -23.69
C LEU A 376 -17.16 3.80 -22.93
N LEU A 377 -17.38 4.92 -23.62
CA LEU A 377 -17.85 6.14 -22.96
C LEU A 377 -19.21 5.93 -22.29
N LEU A 378 -20.16 5.29 -22.97
CA LEU A 378 -21.49 4.97 -22.40
C LEU A 378 -21.37 4.09 -21.15
N VAL A 379 -20.60 3.01 -21.21
CA VAL A 379 -20.39 2.11 -20.07
C VAL A 379 -19.79 2.87 -18.89
N MET A 380 -18.75 3.66 -19.12
CA MET A 380 -18.07 4.40 -18.04
C MET A 380 -18.97 5.49 -17.45
N VAL A 381 -19.77 6.20 -18.26
CA VAL A 381 -20.75 7.17 -17.76
C VAL A 381 -21.84 6.49 -16.94
N ILE A 382 -22.35 5.34 -17.37
CA ILE A 382 -23.36 4.58 -16.63
C ILE A 382 -22.80 4.11 -15.27
N LEU A 383 -21.60 3.53 -15.26
CA LEU A 383 -20.93 3.11 -14.03
C LEU A 383 -20.69 4.28 -13.08
N TYR A 384 -20.26 5.43 -13.59
CA TYR A 384 -20.06 6.61 -12.76
C TYR A 384 -21.38 7.19 -12.23
N ALA A 385 -22.44 7.21 -13.05
CA ALA A 385 -23.77 7.62 -12.61
C ALA A 385 -24.32 6.70 -11.49
N LEU A 386 -24.15 5.39 -11.65
CA LEU A 386 -24.46 4.39 -10.62
C LEU A 386 -23.65 4.64 -9.33
N ARG A 387 -22.35 4.95 -9.45
CA ARG A 387 -21.49 5.34 -8.31
C ARG A 387 -22.03 6.58 -7.59
N CYS A 388 -22.44 7.60 -8.32
CA CYS A 388 -23.01 8.83 -7.76
C CYS A 388 -24.36 8.62 -7.05
N VAL A 389 -25.23 7.77 -7.60
CA VAL A 389 -26.56 7.49 -7.01
C VAL A 389 -26.43 6.58 -5.78
N LEU A 390 -25.59 5.54 -5.84
CA LEU A 390 -25.48 4.56 -4.76
C LEU A 390 -24.56 5.02 -3.62
N PHE A 391 -23.54 5.85 -3.89
CA PHE A 391 -22.55 6.28 -2.91
C PHE A 391 -22.28 7.79 -2.91
N PRO A 392 -23.30 8.66 -2.76
CA PRO A 392 -23.17 10.11 -2.96
C PRO A 392 -22.18 10.77 -1.99
N LYS A 393 -22.18 10.38 -0.71
CA LYS A 393 -21.25 10.91 0.30
C LYS A 393 -19.80 10.54 -0.02
N HIS A 394 -19.57 9.30 -0.46
CA HIS A 394 -18.25 8.81 -0.78
C HIS A 394 -17.64 9.49 -2.02
N VAL A 395 -18.47 9.71 -3.06
CA VAL A 395 -18.04 10.46 -4.25
C VAL A 395 -17.68 11.90 -3.87
N ALA A 396 -18.50 12.56 -3.03
CA ALA A 396 -18.19 13.90 -2.54
C ALA A 396 -16.86 13.96 -1.75
N ASP A 397 -16.61 12.98 -0.90
CA ASP A 397 -15.35 12.87 -0.14
C ASP A 397 -14.15 12.61 -1.06
N CYS A 398 -14.30 11.73 -2.07
CA CYS A 398 -13.25 11.46 -3.04
C CYS A 398 -12.94 12.70 -3.90
N LEU A 399 -13.95 13.39 -4.39
CA LEU A 399 -13.77 14.64 -5.13
C LEU A 399 -13.05 15.69 -4.25
N ARG A 400 -13.43 15.84 -2.98
CA ARG A 400 -12.81 16.83 -2.08
C ARG A 400 -11.36 16.49 -1.71
N ASN A 401 -11.02 15.21 -1.55
CA ASN A 401 -9.73 14.81 -0.97
C ASN A 401 -8.72 14.26 -1.98
N LYS A 402 -9.16 13.84 -3.18
CA LYS A 402 -8.30 13.26 -4.23
C LYS A 402 -8.33 14.14 -5.50
N PRO A 403 -7.27 14.93 -5.76
CA PRO A 403 -7.24 15.86 -6.89
C PRO A 403 -7.48 15.17 -8.25
N GLY A 404 -6.92 13.96 -8.42
CA GLY A 404 -7.03 13.21 -9.68
C GLY A 404 -8.46 12.77 -10.06
N GLU A 405 -9.41 12.72 -9.10
CA GLU A 405 -10.80 12.35 -9.37
C GLU A 405 -11.58 13.49 -10.05
N MET A 406 -11.25 14.76 -9.75
CA MET A 406 -11.89 15.91 -10.42
C MET A 406 -11.38 16.07 -11.85
N ASP A 407 -10.07 15.94 -12.04
CA ASP A 407 -9.40 16.15 -13.33
C ASP A 407 -9.90 15.18 -14.41
N GLY A 408 -10.17 13.92 -14.04
CA GLY A 408 -10.65 12.88 -14.95
C GLY A 408 -12.02 13.18 -15.57
N LEU A 409 -12.87 13.99 -14.92
CA LEU A 409 -14.20 14.33 -15.45
C LEU A 409 -14.14 15.17 -16.74
N ALA A 410 -13.07 15.95 -16.93
CA ALA A 410 -12.86 16.69 -18.18
C ALA A 410 -12.71 15.76 -19.39
N SER A 411 -12.25 14.52 -19.18
CA SER A 411 -12.06 13.52 -20.23
C SER A 411 -13.35 13.10 -20.93
N ILE A 412 -14.50 13.26 -20.26
CA ILE A 412 -15.83 13.01 -20.86
C ILE A 412 -16.06 13.94 -22.06
N SER A 413 -15.80 15.24 -21.90
CA SER A 413 -15.95 16.22 -22.99
C SER A 413 -14.93 16.00 -24.11
N ILE A 414 -13.70 15.62 -23.78
CA ILE A 414 -12.68 15.31 -24.79
C ILE A 414 -13.11 14.10 -25.63
N SER A 415 -13.52 13.02 -24.98
CA SER A 415 -14.00 11.79 -25.65
C SER A 415 -15.21 12.09 -26.54
N PHE A 416 -16.15 12.89 -26.04
CA PHE A 416 -17.34 13.28 -26.77
C PHE A 416 -17.01 14.11 -28.02
N THR A 417 -16.01 14.99 -27.93
CA THR A 417 -15.50 15.73 -29.09
C THR A 417 -15.04 14.80 -30.21
N SER A 418 -14.23 13.77 -29.90
CA SER A 418 -13.74 12.82 -30.90
C SER A 418 -14.87 12.02 -31.55
N ILE A 419 -15.90 11.67 -30.78
CA ILE A 419 -17.11 11.02 -31.29
C ILE A 419 -17.83 11.95 -32.29
N LEU A 420 -18.00 13.22 -31.96
CA LEU A 420 -18.67 14.20 -32.84
C LEU A 420 -17.87 14.50 -34.11
N GLN A 421 -16.54 14.56 -34.02
CA GLN A 421 -15.67 14.73 -35.19
C GLN A 421 -15.84 13.56 -36.16
N MET A 422 -15.79 12.32 -35.66
CA MET A 422 -16.02 11.13 -36.48
C MET A 422 -17.44 11.08 -37.03
N ALA A 423 -18.46 11.42 -36.24
CA ALA A 423 -19.84 11.48 -36.70
C ALA A 423 -20.01 12.47 -37.86
N ALA A 424 -19.37 13.65 -37.78
CA ALA A 424 -19.42 14.66 -38.84
C ALA A 424 -18.77 14.15 -40.14
N MET A 425 -17.66 13.43 -40.04
CA MET A 425 -16.94 12.91 -41.22
C MET A 425 -17.63 11.71 -41.86
N VAL A 426 -18.32 10.87 -41.08
CA VAL A 426 -18.89 9.61 -41.57
C VAL A 426 -20.37 9.72 -41.93
N LEU A 427 -21.18 10.30 -41.04
CA LEU A 427 -22.64 10.30 -41.18
C LEU A 427 -23.12 11.35 -42.20
N VAL A 428 -22.46 12.50 -42.27
CA VAL A 428 -22.94 13.61 -43.11
C VAL A 428 -22.74 13.32 -44.60
N PRO A 429 -21.57 12.84 -45.08
CA PRO A 429 -21.41 12.47 -46.48
C PRO A 429 -22.31 11.31 -46.91
N SER A 430 -22.65 10.43 -45.97
CA SER A 430 -23.37 9.19 -46.27
C SER A 430 -24.90 9.33 -46.14
N TRP A 431 -25.42 10.12 -45.19
CA TRP A 431 -26.84 10.16 -44.81
C TRP A 431 -27.48 11.57 -44.91
N HIS A 432 -26.72 12.60 -45.33
CA HIS A 432 -27.17 13.97 -45.64
C HIS A 432 -27.88 14.75 -44.49
N GLY A 433 -28.36 15.96 -44.82
CA GLY A 433 -28.37 17.19 -44.00
C GLY A 433 -29.07 17.26 -42.64
N ARG A 434 -29.83 16.25 -42.19
CA ARG A 434 -30.41 16.25 -40.82
C ARG A 434 -29.36 15.93 -39.75
N TRP A 435 -28.37 15.11 -40.11
CA TRP A 435 -27.28 14.74 -39.22
C TRP A 435 -26.34 15.93 -38.96
N GLY A 436 -26.14 16.81 -39.94
CA GLY A 436 -25.31 17.99 -39.78
C GLY A 436 -25.81 18.93 -38.68
N THR A 437 -27.12 19.25 -38.68
CA THR A 437 -27.76 20.08 -37.65
C THR A 437 -27.78 19.38 -36.28
N ALA A 438 -28.00 18.06 -36.24
CA ALA A 438 -27.96 17.30 -34.99
C ALA A 438 -26.56 17.32 -34.34
N ILE A 439 -25.52 17.08 -35.14
CA ILE A 439 -24.12 17.12 -34.68
C ILE A 439 -23.75 18.52 -34.21
N TYR A 440 -24.23 19.57 -34.90
CA TYR A 440 -24.05 20.95 -34.46
C TYR A 440 -24.70 21.23 -33.09
N GLY A 441 -25.91 20.73 -32.86
CA GLY A 441 -26.56 20.84 -31.55
C GLY A 441 -25.80 20.10 -30.44
N LEU A 442 -25.33 18.88 -30.72
CA LEU A 442 -24.51 18.11 -29.79
C LEU A 442 -23.14 18.76 -29.53
N TRP A 443 -22.57 19.44 -30.52
CA TRP A 443 -21.35 20.21 -30.35
C TRP A 443 -21.55 21.36 -29.36
N TRP A 444 -22.66 22.09 -29.40
CA TRP A 444 -22.97 23.11 -28.39
C TRP A 444 -23.10 22.54 -26.97
N ALA A 445 -23.72 21.37 -26.82
CA ALA A 445 -23.76 20.67 -25.54
C ALA A 445 -22.34 20.34 -25.04
N ASN A 446 -21.46 19.91 -25.96
CA ASN A 446 -20.06 19.67 -25.65
C ASN A 446 -19.28 20.94 -25.29
N VAL A 447 -19.54 22.07 -25.96
CA VAL A 447 -18.96 23.37 -25.63
C VAL A 447 -19.31 23.76 -24.19
N ALA A 448 -20.58 23.60 -23.79
CA ALA A 448 -21.00 23.88 -22.42
C ALA A 448 -20.25 23.00 -21.41
N MET A 449 -20.13 21.69 -21.68
CA MET A 449 -19.34 20.78 -20.83
C MET A 449 -17.86 21.17 -20.75
N ALA A 450 -17.25 21.56 -21.87
CA ALA A 450 -15.85 21.97 -21.91
C ALA A 450 -15.62 23.26 -21.11
N VAL A 451 -16.49 24.26 -21.24
CA VAL A 451 -16.40 25.51 -20.46
C VAL A 451 -16.59 25.25 -18.97
N LEU A 452 -17.58 24.42 -18.60
CA LEU A 452 -17.81 24.05 -17.21
C LEU A 452 -16.63 23.29 -16.60
N ALA A 453 -16.02 22.36 -17.34
CA ALA A 453 -14.82 21.67 -16.89
C ALA A 453 -13.65 22.66 -16.71
N ASN A 454 -13.45 23.54 -17.69
CA ASN A 454 -12.32 24.46 -17.75
C ASN A 454 -12.38 25.56 -16.68
N LEU A 455 -13.57 26.02 -16.29
CA LEU A 455 -13.74 26.96 -15.15
C LEU A 455 -13.88 26.23 -13.82
N GLY A 456 -14.73 25.20 -13.77
CA GLY A 456 -15.16 24.56 -12.54
C GLY A 456 -14.09 23.70 -11.89
N ILE A 457 -13.32 22.92 -12.67
CA ILE A 457 -12.31 22.02 -12.10
C ILE A 457 -11.13 22.82 -11.50
N PRO A 458 -10.49 23.77 -12.22
CA PRO A 458 -9.43 24.57 -11.61
C PRO A 458 -9.90 25.37 -10.39
N PHE A 459 -11.11 25.94 -10.43
CA PHE A 459 -11.70 26.65 -9.28
C PHE A 459 -11.94 25.71 -8.08
N ALA A 460 -12.50 24.53 -8.30
CA ALA A 460 -12.70 23.54 -7.25
C ALA A 460 -11.36 23.09 -6.66
N THR A 461 -10.36 22.84 -7.50
CA THR A 461 -9.03 22.41 -7.10
C THR A 461 -8.33 23.44 -6.21
N THR A 462 -8.43 24.73 -6.51
CA THR A 462 -7.81 25.79 -5.67
C THR A 462 -8.52 26.03 -4.35
N HIS A 463 -9.84 25.78 -4.27
CA HIS A 463 -10.63 26.00 -3.06
C HIS A 463 -10.73 24.78 -2.15
N LEU A 464 -10.63 23.56 -2.70
CA LEU A 464 -10.83 22.32 -1.95
C LEU A 464 -9.52 21.63 -1.55
N HIS A 465 -8.42 21.91 -2.24
CA HIS A 465 -7.12 21.28 -1.95
C HIS A 465 -6.13 22.28 -1.33
N PRO A 466 -5.15 21.81 -0.51
CA PRO A 466 -4.20 22.68 0.16
C PRO A 466 -3.43 23.57 -0.83
N PRO A 467 -3.30 24.88 -0.55
CA PRO A 467 -2.62 25.79 -1.45
C PRO A 467 -1.14 25.42 -1.57
N GLY A 468 -0.66 25.22 -2.80
CA GLY A 468 0.75 25.01 -3.04
C GLY A 468 1.09 24.46 -4.42
N VAL A 469 2.11 25.03 -5.04
CA VAL A 469 2.71 24.57 -6.31
C VAL A 469 3.16 23.09 -6.23
N ALA A 470 3.44 22.59 -5.02
CA ALA A 470 3.84 21.21 -4.77
C ALA A 470 2.72 20.17 -5.02
N GLY A 471 1.45 20.56 -4.98
CA GLY A 471 0.29 19.67 -5.13
C GLY A 471 -0.28 19.56 -6.54
N LEU A 472 0.25 20.32 -7.52
CA LEU A 472 -0.25 20.31 -8.90
C LEU A 472 -0.01 18.95 -9.57
N SER A 473 -1.09 18.22 -9.86
CA SER A 473 -1.06 16.99 -10.66
C SER A 473 -0.85 17.30 -12.15
N PRO A 474 -0.12 16.48 -12.93
CA PRO A 474 -0.11 16.60 -14.40
C PRO A 474 -1.52 16.52 -15.01
N ALA A 475 -2.45 15.84 -14.34
CA ALA A 475 -3.85 15.70 -14.78
C ALA A 475 -4.64 17.03 -14.69
N ALA A 476 -4.16 18.03 -13.94
CA ALA A 476 -4.78 19.35 -13.86
C ALA A 476 -4.83 20.10 -15.20
N ARG A 477 -4.17 19.56 -16.25
CA ARG A 477 -4.21 20.06 -17.62
C ARG A 477 -5.41 19.54 -18.43
N LEU A 478 -6.08 18.47 -18.00
CA LEU A 478 -7.18 17.86 -18.76
C LEU A 478 -8.34 18.82 -19.07
N PRO A 479 -8.78 19.73 -18.17
CA PRO A 479 -9.83 20.69 -18.49
C PRO A 479 -9.45 21.66 -19.62
N LEU A 480 -8.15 21.95 -19.76
CA LEU A 480 -7.62 22.83 -20.79
C LEU A 480 -7.66 22.14 -22.15
N ILE A 481 -7.31 20.86 -22.18
CA ILE A 481 -7.41 20.01 -23.37
C ILE A 481 -8.87 19.90 -23.82
N ALA A 482 -9.85 19.85 -22.90
CA ALA A 482 -11.27 19.83 -23.25
C ALA A 482 -11.70 21.06 -24.07
N ALA A 483 -11.28 22.27 -23.69
CA ALA A 483 -11.58 23.48 -24.46
C ALA A 483 -10.89 23.49 -25.84
N LEU A 484 -9.60 23.14 -25.89
CA LEU A 484 -8.83 23.10 -27.14
C LEU A 484 -9.40 22.07 -28.13
N THR A 485 -9.80 20.90 -27.63
CA THR A 485 -10.38 19.84 -28.46
C THR A 485 -11.78 20.22 -28.92
N ALA A 486 -12.63 20.80 -28.06
CA ALA A 486 -13.94 21.31 -28.46
C ALA A 486 -13.86 22.35 -29.58
N ALA A 487 -12.85 23.23 -29.55
CA ALA A 487 -12.57 24.18 -30.63
C ALA A 487 -12.20 23.47 -31.95
N ALA A 488 -11.31 22.48 -31.90
CA ALA A 488 -10.96 21.66 -33.08
C ALA A 488 -12.17 20.86 -33.60
N GLY A 489 -13.04 20.41 -32.70
CA GLY A 489 -14.34 19.80 -33.03
C GLY A 489 -15.23 20.76 -33.81
N GLY A 490 -15.31 22.03 -33.38
CA GLY A 490 -16.09 23.07 -34.07
C GLY A 490 -15.63 23.29 -35.50
N GLY A 491 -14.31 23.35 -35.72
CA GLY A 491 -13.73 23.43 -37.07
C GLY A 491 -14.12 22.23 -37.94
N THR A 492 -14.02 21.01 -37.41
CA THR A 492 -14.42 19.78 -38.12
C THR A 492 -15.91 19.79 -38.47
N VAL A 493 -16.77 20.19 -37.53
CA VAL A 493 -18.21 20.30 -37.75
C VAL A 493 -18.51 21.33 -38.83
N CYS A 494 -17.88 22.51 -38.82
CA CYS A 494 -18.08 23.49 -39.90
C CYS A 494 -17.65 22.96 -41.28
N THR A 495 -16.53 22.22 -41.37
CA THR A 495 -16.04 21.70 -42.65
C THR A 495 -16.79 20.48 -43.15
N SER A 496 -17.30 19.63 -42.26
CA SER A 496 -17.81 18.30 -42.61
C SER A 496 -19.31 18.16 -42.44
N ALA A 497 -19.98 19.04 -41.69
CA ALA A 497 -21.41 18.91 -41.39
C ALA A 497 -22.35 19.57 -42.42
N GLY A 498 -21.84 20.19 -43.48
CA GLY A 498 -22.66 20.77 -44.55
C GLY A 498 -23.58 21.91 -44.07
N LEU A 499 -23.14 22.68 -43.07
CA LEU A 499 -23.91 23.75 -42.45
C LEU A 499 -23.93 25.02 -43.33
N GLY A 500 -25.02 25.79 -43.26
CA GLY A 500 -25.09 27.13 -43.87
C GLY A 500 -24.13 28.12 -43.20
N SER A 501 -23.76 29.18 -43.92
CA SER A 501 -22.86 30.25 -43.45
C SER A 501 -23.27 30.84 -42.10
N ASP A 502 -24.57 30.92 -41.85
CA ASP A 502 -25.16 31.53 -40.67
C ASP A 502 -24.87 30.72 -39.39
N LEU A 503 -24.74 29.40 -39.51
CA LEU A 503 -24.44 28.50 -38.39
C LEU A 503 -22.93 28.28 -38.19
N GLN A 504 -22.14 28.38 -39.26
CA GLN A 504 -20.69 28.23 -39.20
C GLN A 504 -20.01 29.41 -38.49
N THR A 505 -20.48 30.64 -38.77
CA THR A 505 -19.92 31.87 -38.19
C THR A 505 -19.84 31.85 -36.65
N PRO A 506 -20.92 31.55 -35.90
CA PRO A 506 -20.85 31.47 -34.44
C PRO A 506 -19.99 30.31 -33.94
N ALA A 507 -19.97 29.17 -34.64
CA ALA A 507 -19.11 28.04 -34.24
C ALA A 507 -17.63 28.34 -34.38
N VAL A 508 -17.23 29.06 -35.44
CA VAL A 508 -15.85 29.54 -35.61
C VAL A 508 -15.50 30.57 -34.53
N ALA A 509 -16.38 31.55 -34.29
CA ALA A 509 -16.16 32.59 -33.27
C ALA A 509 -15.96 31.97 -31.87
N VAL A 510 -16.85 31.05 -31.46
CA VAL A 510 -16.73 30.34 -30.19
C VAL A 510 -15.52 29.40 -30.17
N GLY A 511 -15.18 28.76 -31.29
CA GLY A 511 -13.95 27.98 -31.41
C GLY A 511 -12.71 28.82 -31.05
N TYR A 512 -12.59 30.04 -31.57
CA TYR A 512 -11.50 30.94 -31.21
C TYR A 512 -11.53 31.39 -29.75
N LEU A 513 -12.71 31.63 -29.16
CA LEU A 513 -12.84 31.94 -27.74
C LEU A 513 -12.37 30.77 -26.86
N LEU A 514 -12.73 29.53 -27.22
CA LEU A 514 -12.27 28.32 -26.53
C LEU A 514 -10.76 28.11 -26.66
N LEU A 515 -10.16 28.42 -27.82
CA LEU A 515 -8.71 28.43 -27.99
C LEU A 515 -8.05 29.45 -27.04
N GLY A 516 -8.57 30.68 -26.99
CA GLY A 516 -8.06 31.72 -26.10
C GLY A 516 -8.12 31.31 -24.62
N MET A 517 -9.25 30.74 -24.20
CA MET A 517 -9.44 30.21 -22.85
C MET A 517 -8.43 29.08 -22.53
N GLY A 518 -8.30 28.10 -23.42
CA GLY A 518 -7.41 26.96 -23.23
C GLY A 518 -5.93 27.35 -23.19
N PHE A 519 -5.46 28.15 -24.16
CA PHE A 519 -4.07 28.58 -24.22
C PHE A 519 -3.69 29.54 -23.09
N GLY A 520 -4.57 30.48 -22.73
CA GLY A 520 -4.32 31.44 -21.66
C GLY A 520 -4.08 30.75 -20.32
N LEU A 521 -4.97 29.82 -19.95
CA LEU A 521 -4.82 29.04 -18.72
C LEU A 521 -3.65 28.05 -18.80
N ALA A 522 -3.34 27.52 -19.99
CA ALA A 522 -2.21 26.59 -20.18
C ALA A 522 -0.89 27.31 -19.90
N ALA A 523 -0.71 28.52 -20.44
CA ALA A 523 0.49 29.31 -20.21
C ALA A 523 0.71 29.59 -18.70
N ILE A 524 -0.36 29.89 -17.96
CA ILE A 524 -0.29 30.12 -16.51
C ILE A 524 0.10 28.83 -15.77
N LEU A 525 -0.57 27.71 -16.05
CA LEU A 525 -0.29 26.43 -15.40
C LEU A 525 1.10 25.87 -15.76
N ASP A 526 1.55 26.04 -16.99
CA ASP A 526 2.87 25.60 -17.44
C ASP A 526 3.97 26.47 -16.81
N ALA A 527 3.75 27.77 -16.64
CA ALA A 527 4.66 28.63 -15.87
C ALA A 527 4.80 28.16 -14.42
N LEU A 528 3.68 27.79 -13.76
CA LEU A 528 3.69 27.22 -12.40
C LEU A 528 4.40 25.86 -12.36
N PHE A 529 4.19 25.01 -13.37
CA PHE A 529 4.85 23.70 -13.46
C PHE A 529 6.36 23.83 -13.70
N LEU A 530 6.79 24.77 -14.55
CA LEU A 530 8.20 25.10 -14.77
C LEU A 530 8.83 25.66 -13.50
N ALA A 531 8.17 26.58 -12.80
CA ALA A 531 8.63 27.11 -11.52
C ALA A 531 8.85 25.98 -10.49
N ARG A 532 7.90 25.02 -10.41
CA ARG A 532 8.03 23.81 -9.58
C ARG A 532 9.27 22.99 -9.94
N LEU A 533 9.53 22.79 -11.23
CA LEU A 533 10.65 22.00 -11.72
C LEU A 533 11.98 22.65 -11.32
N PHE A 534 12.09 23.98 -11.47
CA PHE A 534 13.28 24.73 -11.07
C PHE A 534 13.50 24.74 -9.56
N ASP A 535 12.45 24.83 -8.75
CA ASP A 535 12.55 24.75 -7.30
C ASP A 535 12.98 23.36 -6.80
N ARG A 536 12.54 22.28 -7.45
CA ARG A 536 13.05 20.93 -7.18
C ARG A 536 14.51 20.77 -7.61
N GLY A 537 14.89 21.33 -8.75
CA GLY A 537 16.28 21.36 -9.22
C GLY A 537 17.22 22.09 -8.26
N ARG A 538 16.79 23.19 -7.65
CA ARG A 538 17.56 23.91 -6.62
C ARG A 538 17.76 23.11 -5.32
N ARG A 539 16.83 22.23 -4.95
CA ARG A 539 16.97 21.35 -3.77
C ARG A 539 17.89 20.14 -4.02
N GLY A 540 18.15 19.79 -5.27
CA GLY A 540 19.09 18.75 -5.69
C GLY A 540 20.45 19.27 -6.17
N ALA A 541 20.74 20.57 -6.01
CA ALA A 541 22.00 21.15 -6.47
C ALA A 541 23.19 20.61 -5.64
N PRO A 542 24.31 20.23 -6.28
CA PRO A 542 25.55 19.89 -5.59
C PRO A 542 25.99 20.99 -4.61
N TRP A 543 26.67 20.60 -3.53
CA TRP A 543 27.09 21.47 -2.42
C TRP A 543 27.92 22.70 -2.83
N TRP A 544 28.46 22.74 -4.04
CA TRP A 544 29.28 23.83 -4.57
C TRP A 544 28.51 24.91 -5.35
N TRP A 545 27.18 24.79 -5.50
CA TRP A 545 26.38 25.84 -6.17
C TRP A 545 26.01 26.98 -5.22
N PRO A 546 26.32 28.25 -5.53
CA PRO A 546 26.07 29.39 -4.62
C PRO A 546 24.56 29.57 -4.40
N ARG A 547 24.11 29.52 -3.14
CA ARG A 547 22.73 29.87 -2.78
C ARG A 547 22.62 31.39 -2.63
N PRO A 548 21.71 32.07 -3.34
CA PRO A 548 21.48 33.48 -3.10
C PRO A 548 20.83 33.65 -1.72
N THR A 549 21.54 34.34 -0.83
CA THR A 549 21.02 34.81 0.46
C THR A 549 20.03 35.94 0.20
N CYS A 550 18.73 35.66 0.29
CA CYS A 550 17.75 36.73 0.44
C CYS A 550 17.82 37.25 1.89
N SER A 551 18.50 38.38 2.08
CA SER A 551 18.35 39.21 3.27
C SER A 551 16.91 39.68 3.37
N ARG A 552 16.26 39.42 4.50
CA ARG A 552 14.99 40.06 4.85
C ARG A 552 15.24 41.55 5.03
N THR A 553 14.55 42.37 4.23
CA THR A 553 14.17 43.75 4.55
C THR A 553 12.73 43.92 4.16
#